data_AF-A0A7X7LG10-F1
#
_entry.id   AF-A0A7X7LG10-F1
#
_cell.length_a   1.000
_cell.length_b   1.000
_cell.length_c   1.000
_cell.angle_alpha   90.00
_cell.angle_beta   90.00
_cell.angle_gamma   90.00
#
_symmetry.space_group_name_H-M   'P 1'
#
loop_
_entity.id
_entity.type
_entity.pdbx_description
1 polymer ?
#
loop_
_entity_poly.entity_id
_entity_poly.type
_entity_poly.pdbx_seq_one_letter_code
_entity_poly.pdbx_strand_id
1 'polypeptide(L)'
;GAITAADLFIIPVLPSPYDVWATEDTITALSEVNTIIPIESRILLNQVVAKTRLAADIGEALEGLKINGKKIERLKTVLHHRTAYKRSINDGMGVSEYSDADGRAASEIESLWEELMKWL
;
A
#
# COMPACT_ATOMS: atom_id res chain seq x y z
N GLY A 1 -14.25 -13.94 -7.15
CA GLY A 1 -14.17 -12.83 -6.18
C GLY A 1 -13.20 -11.80 -6.72
N ALA A 2 -13.27 -10.54 -6.30
CA ALA A 2 -12.58 -9.38 -6.92
C ALA A 2 -11.10 -9.61 -7.32
N ILE A 3 -10.38 -10.50 -6.64
CA ILE A 3 -8.99 -10.91 -6.92
C ILE A 3 -8.79 -11.44 -8.35
N THR A 4 -9.74 -12.20 -8.91
CA THR A 4 -9.56 -12.88 -10.21
C THR A 4 -9.79 -11.99 -11.44
N ALA A 5 -10.19 -10.72 -11.25
CA ALA A 5 -10.49 -9.77 -12.32
C ALA A 5 -9.59 -8.53 -12.30
N ALA A 6 -8.62 -8.48 -11.38
CA ALA A 6 -7.73 -7.34 -11.22
C ALA A 6 -6.44 -7.54 -12.02
N ASP A 7 -6.06 -6.54 -12.82
CA ASP A 7 -4.75 -6.50 -13.50
C ASP A 7 -3.60 -6.23 -12.51
N LEU A 8 -3.92 -5.58 -11.38
CA LEU A 8 -2.96 -5.23 -10.32
C LEU A 8 -3.60 -5.39 -8.93
N PHE A 9 -2.92 -6.11 -8.04
CA PHE A 9 -3.29 -6.28 -6.64
C PHE A 9 -2.39 -5.45 -5.71
N ILE A 10 -2.98 -4.52 -4.96
CA ILE A 10 -2.25 -3.66 -4.02
C ILE A 10 -2.49 -4.16 -2.60
N ILE A 11 -1.40 -4.36 -1.86
CA ILE A 11 -1.39 -4.81 -0.46
C ILE A 11 -1.04 -3.63 0.43
N PRO A 12 -2.00 -2.92 1.02
CA PRO A 12 -1.71 -1.85 1.97
C PRO A 12 -1.22 -2.45 3.30
N VAL A 13 -0.03 -2.05 3.74
CA VAL A 13 0.58 -2.53 4.98
C VAL A 13 0.87 -1.36 5.91
N LEU A 14 0.45 -1.48 7.16
CA LEU A 14 0.76 -0.53 8.22
C LEU A 14 2.19 -0.74 8.74
N PRO A 15 2.90 0.31 9.19
CA PRO A 15 4.26 0.21 9.74
C PRO A 15 4.23 -0.31 11.19
N SER A 16 3.68 -1.51 11.40
CA SER A 16 3.75 -2.23 12.67
C SER A 16 4.27 -3.65 12.45
N PRO A 17 5.07 -4.22 13.37
CA PRO A 17 5.51 -5.61 13.28
C PRO A 17 4.35 -6.62 13.15
N TYR A 18 3.24 -6.37 13.86
CA TYR A 18 2.05 -7.22 13.80
C TYR A 18 1.38 -7.19 12.42
N ASP A 19 1.41 -6.04 11.74
CA ASP A 19 0.80 -5.87 10.43
C ASP A 19 1.63 -6.55 9.34
N VAL A 20 2.96 -6.64 9.51
CA VAL A 20 3.82 -7.46 8.63
C VAL A 20 3.41 -8.93 8.70
N TRP A 21 3.20 -9.48 9.90
CA TRP A 21 2.75 -10.87 10.06
C TRP A 21 1.35 -11.10 9.51
N ALA A 22 0.39 -10.20 9.75
CA ALA A 22 -0.95 -10.30 9.16
C ALA A 22 -0.92 -10.24 7.61
N THR A 23 0.08 -9.57 7.05
CA THR A 23 0.30 -9.54 5.60
C THR A 23 0.73 -10.91 5.05
N GLU A 24 1.42 -11.74 5.84
CA GLU A 24 1.83 -13.10 5.42
C GLU A 24 0.63 -14.02 5.17
N ASP A 25 -0.43 -13.93 5.98
CA ASP A 25 -1.67 -14.69 5.76
C ASP A 25 -2.34 -14.27 4.44
N THR A 26 -2.36 -12.97 4.16
CA THR A 26 -2.88 -12.43 2.90
C THR A 26 -2.05 -12.91 1.71
N ILE A 27 -0.72 -12.97 1.85
CA ILE A 27 0.21 -13.48 0.84
C ILE A 27 0.02 -14.97 0.59
N THR A 28 -0.28 -15.75 1.64
CA THR A 28 -0.59 -17.18 1.51
C THR A 28 -1.82 -17.38 0.62
N ALA A 29 -2.92 -16.69 0.94
CA ALA A 29 -4.15 -16.77 0.15
C ALA A 29 -3.94 -16.27 -1.29
N LEU A 30 -3.15 -15.21 -1.48
CA LEU A 30 -2.82 -14.69 -2.79
C LEU A 30 -1.91 -15.66 -3.57
N SER A 31 -1.02 -16.38 -2.91
CA SER A 31 -0.16 -17.39 -3.54
C SER A 31 -0.97 -18.53 -4.14
N GLU A 32 -1.99 -19.00 -3.43
CA GLU A 32 -2.93 -20.01 -3.93
C GLU A 32 -3.64 -19.53 -5.19
N VAL A 33 -4.22 -18.33 -5.17
CA VAL A 33 -4.91 -17.75 -6.34
C VAL A 33 -3.95 -17.50 -7.50
N ASN A 34 -2.74 -17.03 -7.20
CA ASN A 34 -1.70 -16.72 -8.18
C ASN A 34 -1.17 -17.96 -8.92
N THR A 35 -1.41 -19.16 -8.41
CA THR A 35 -1.13 -20.41 -9.16
C THR A 35 -2.12 -20.66 -10.31
N ILE A 36 -3.33 -20.09 -10.21
CA ILE A 36 -4.42 -20.29 -11.18
C ILE A 36 -4.47 -19.09 -12.13
N ILE A 37 -4.34 -17.88 -11.61
CA ILE A 37 -4.39 -16.63 -12.36
C ILE A 37 -3.19 -15.78 -11.93
N PRO A 38 -2.18 -15.57 -12.79
CA PRO A 38 -1.05 -14.71 -12.44
C PRO A 38 -1.53 -13.27 -12.27
N ILE A 39 -1.37 -12.71 -11.07
CA ILE A 39 -1.79 -11.35 -10.71
C ILE A 39 -0.56 -10.56 -10.28
N GLU A 40 -0.32 -9.44 -10.96
CA GLU A 40 0.76 -8.54 -10.58
C GLU A 40 0.44 -7.94 -9.20
N SER A 41 1.38 -8.02 -8.27
CA SER A 41 1.13 -7.67 -6.86
C SER A 41 2.15 -6.68 -6.34
N ARG A 42 1.69 -5.65 -5.61
CA ARG A 42 2.55 -4.59 -5.06
C ARG A 42 2.23 -4.29 -3.60
N ILE A 43 3.25 -4.01 -2.81
CA ILE A 43 3.09 -3.56 -1.42
C ILE A 43 3.03 -2.04 -1.37
N LEU A 44 2.02 -1.50 -0.68
CA LEU A 44 1.89 -0.07 -0.39
C LEU A 44 2.08 0.15 1.11
N LEU A 45 3.07 0.95 1.50
CA LEU A 45 3.20 1.39 2.89
C LEU A 45 2.13 2.45 3.20
N ASN A 46 1.31 2.17 4.21
CA ASN A 46 0.16 2.97 4.59
C ASN A 46 0.26 3.47 6.04
N GLN A 47 -0.25 4.67 6.30
CA GLN A 47 -0.22 5.34 7.62
C GLN A 47 1.18 5.42 8.25
N VAL A 48 2.21 5.69 7.45
CA VAL A 48 3.57 5.80 7.97
C VAL A 48 3.75 7.03 8.85
N VAL A 49 4.19 6.84 10.09
CA VAL A 49 4.65 7.94 10.94
C VAL A 49 6.08 8.31 10.52
N ALA A 50 6.21 9.48 9.89
CA ALA A 50 7.46 9.96 9.31
C ALA A 50 8.60 10.02 10.34
N LYS A 51 9.83 9.82 9.87
CA LYS A 51 11.09 9.95 10.63
C LYS A 51 11.25 8.98 11.81
N THR A 52 10.56 7.85 11.79
CA THR A 52 10.79 6.79 12.78
C THR A 52 11.76 5.76 12.23
N ARG A 53 12.71 5.31 13.05
CA ARG A 53 13.58 4.17 12.72
C ARG A 53 12.76 2.91 12.43
N LEU A 54 11.65 2.75 13.15
CA LEU A 54 10.67 1.67 12.95
C LEU A 54 10.15 1.58 11.51
N ALA A 55 9.84 2.71 10.86
CA ALA A 55 9.36 2.68 9.47
C ALA A 55 10.44 2.19 8.49
N ALA A 56 11.72 2.48 8.75
CA ALA A 56 12.83 1.96 7.96
C ALA A 56 13.00 0.45 8.17
N ASP A 57 13.04 0.02 9.45
CA ASP A 57 13.18 -1.39 9.82
C ASP A 57 12.04 -2.26 9.22
N ILE A 58 10.82 -1.73 9.18
CA ILE A 58 9.67 -2.42 8.56
C ILE A 58 9.75 -2.42 7.03
N GLY A 59 10.23 -1.34 6.43
CA GLY A 59 10.47 -1.30 4.99
C GLY A 59 11.40 -2.43 4.54
N GLU A 60 12.45 -2.71 5.31
CA GLU A 60 13.37 -3.82 5.06
C GLU A 60 12.70 -5.18 5.29
N ALA A 61 11.92 -5.35 6.36
CA ALA A 61 11.20 -6.60 6.63
C ALA A 61 10.25 -6.99 5.48
N LEU A 62 9.60 -6.00 4.87
CA LEU A 62 8.69 -6.21 3.74
C LEU A 62 9.41 -6.64 2.45
N GLU A 63 10.71 -6.35 2.29
CA GLU A 63 11.47 -6.83 1.14
C GLU A 63 11.65 -8.35 1.12
N GLY A 64 11.47 -9.01 2.27
CA GLY A 64 11.52 -10.46 2.39
C GLY A 64 10.27 -11.18 1.88
N LEU A 65 9.17 -10.45 1.66
CA LEU A 65 7.89 -11.03 1.28
C LEU A 65 7.89 -11.55 -0.17
N LYS A 66 7.35 -12.75 -0.36
CA LYS A 66 7.35 -13.46 -1.63
C LYS A 66 6.01 -14.12 -1.90
N ILE A 67 5.58 -14.09 -3.17
CA ILE A 67 4.47 -14.89 -3.68
C ILE A 67 5.05 -15.91 -4.64
N ASN A 68 4.79 -17.20 -4.40
CA ASN A 68 5.26 -18.30 -5.27
C ASN A 68 6.77 -18.22 -5.60
N GLY A 69 7.59 -17.84 -4.61
CA GLY A 69 9.04 -17.70 -4.75
C GLY A 69 9.52 -16.39 -5.41
N LYS A 70 8.62 -15.55 -5.92
CA LYS A 70 8.94 -14.24 -6.50
C LYS A 70 8.81 -13.14 -5.44
N LYS A 71 9.77 -12.21 -5.38
CA LYS A 71 9.71 -11.04 -4.51
C LYS A 71 8.49 -10.19 -4.86
N ILE A 72 7.76 -9.73 -3.86
CA ILE A 72 6.70 -8.74 -4.05
C ILE A 72 7.35 -7.37 -3.97
N GLU A 73 7.26 -6.58 -5.05
CA GLU A 73 7.86 -5.25 -5.04
C GLU A 73 7.01 -4.25 -4.27
N ARG A 74 7.68 -3.37 -3.53
CA ARG A 74 7.06 -2.24 -2.84
C ARG A 74 6.96 -1.05 -3.79
N LEU A 75 5.82 -0.36 -3.75
CA LEU A 75 5.69 0.97 -4.36
C LEU A 75 6.64 1.95 -3.67
N LYS A 76 7.24 2.84 -4.45
CA LYS A 76 8.08 3.93 -3.95
C LYS A 76 7.24 4.90 -3.11
N THR A 77 5.99 5.11 -3.51
CA THR A 77 5.04 5.95 -2.79
C THR A 77 4.75 5.39 -1.40
N VAL A 78 4.69 6.29 -0.43
CA VAL A 78 4.37 5.99 0.97
C VAL A 78 3.25 6.92 1.40
N LEU A 79 2.14 6.36 1.89
CA LEU A 79 1.07 7.16 2.48
C LEU A 79 1.39 7.38 3.95
N HIS A 80 1.56 8.64 4.35
CA HIS A 80 1.90 8.96 5.73
C HIS A 80 0.65 9.08 6.59
N HIS A 81 0.81 8.94 7.91
CA HIS A 81 -0.27 9.21 8.83
C HIS A 81 -0.57 10.71 8.87
N ARG A 82 -1.63 11.11 8.15
CA ARG A 82 -2.09 12.50 8.03
C ARG A 82 -3.51 12.65 8.53
N THR A 83 -3.77 13.75 9.23
CA THR A 83 -5.13 14.10 9.69
C THR A 83 -6.04 14.44 8.52
N ALA A 84 -5.50 14.93 7.40
CA ALA A 84 -6.22 15.25 6.18
C ALA A 84 -7.05 14.06 5.65
N TYR A 85 -6.49 12.84 5.61
CA TYR A 85 -7.23 11.63 5.21
C TYR A 85 -8.48 11.37 6.06
N LYS A 86 -8.43 11.63 7.37
CA LYS A 86 -9.57 11.44 8.27
C LYS A 86 -10.58 12.57 8.16
N ARG A 87 -10.11 13.80 7.95
CA ARG A 87 -10.97 14.98 7.84
C ARG A 87 -11.73 15.02 6.52
N SER A 88 -11.09 14.67 5.41
CA SER A 88 -11.76 14.64 4.10
C SER A 88 -12.95 13.67 4.09
N ILE A 89 -12.82 12.51 4.76
CA ILE A 89 -13.91 11.54 4.91
C ILE A 89 -15.10 12.13 5.66
N ASN A 90 -14.88 12.91 6.72
CA ASN A 90 -15.97 13.54 7.47
C ASN A 90 -16.79 14.52 6.61
N ASP A 91 -16.14 15.12 5.61
CA ASP A 91 -16.77 16.05 4.69
C ASP A 91 -17.30 15.37 3.41
N GLY A 92 -17.17 14.03 3.31
CA GLY A 92 -17.60 13.25 2.14
C GLY A 92 -16.75 13.47 0.90
N MET A 93 -15.52 13.98 1.06
CA MET A 93 -14.62 14.38 -0.03
C MET A 93 -13.42 13.45 -0.14
N GLY A 94 -12.89 13.30 -1.36
CA GLY A 94 -11.56 12.77 -1.58
C GLY A 94 -10.50 13.71 -1.00
N VAL A 95 -9.36 13.18 -0.57
CA VAL A 95 -8.28 14.03 -0.02
C VAL A 95 -7.71 15.00 -1.06
N SER A 96 -7.84 14.68 -2.35
CA SER A 96 -7.48 15.55 -3.47
C SER A 96 -8.42 16.75 -3.64
N GLU A 97 -9.66 16.64 -3.17
CA GLU A 97 -10.66 17.71 -3.20
C GLU A 97 -10.68 18.51 -1.88
N TYR A 98 -10.20 17.87 -0.80
CA TYR A 98 -10.10 18.48 0.51
C TYR A 98 -8.96 19.50 0.55
N SER A 99 -9.29 20.75 0.88
CA SER A 99 -8.30 21.80 1.10
C SER A 99 -7.62 21.59 2.47
N ASP A 100 -6.55 20.80 2.51
CA ASP A 100 -5.65 20.78 3.66
C ASP A 100 -4.61 21.92 3.58
N ALA A 101 -4.09 22.32 4.74
CA ALA A 101 -3.19 23.48 4.83
C ALA A 101 -1.80 23.24 4.21
N ASP A 102 -1.45 22.00 3.87
CA ASP A 102 -0.12 21.64 3.39
C ASP A 102 -0.08 20.87 2.06
N GLY A 103 -1.22 20.48 1.48
CA GLY A 103 -1.32 19.79 0.18
C GLY A 103 -0.73 18.39 0.15
N ARG A 104 -0.17 17.91 1.27
CA ARG A 104 0.75 16.77 1.23
C ARG A 104 0.02 15.45 1.08
N ALA A 105 -1.19 15.33 1.63
CA ALA A 105 -1.99 14.11 1.48
C ALA A 105 -2.50 13.95 0.03
N ALA A 106 -2.95 15.05 -0.58
CA ALA A 106 -3.33 15.07 -1.99
C ALA A 106 -2.16 14.68 -2.90
N SER A 107 -0.97 15.26 -2.66
CA SER A 107 0.25 14.96 -3.43
C SER A 107 0.71 13.50 -3.28
N GLU A 108 0.52 12.88 -2.12
CA GLU A 108 0.79 11.44 -1.93
C GLU A 108 -0.12 10.55 -2.76
N ILE A 109 -1.42 10.88 -2.83
CA ILE A 109 -2.39 10.13 -3.65
C ILE A 109 -2.12 10.34 -5.13
N GLU A 110 -1.76 11.55 -5.55
CA GLU A 110 -1.35 11.83 -6.94
C GLU A 110 -0.09 11.05 -7.31
N SER A 111 0.93 11.04 -6.45
CA SER A 111 2.15 10.24 -6.65
C SER A 111 1.85 8.75 -6.73
N LEU A 112 0.94 8.26 -5.88
CA LEU A 112 0.50 6.86 -5.90
C LEU A 112 -0.16 6.54 -7.23
N TRP A 113 -1.08 7.39 -7.68
CA TRP A 113 -1.77 7.24 -8.95
C TRP A 113 -0.80 7.18 -10.14
N GLU A 114 0.13 8.13 -10.24
CA GLU A 114 1.16 8.16 -11.28
C GLU A 114 2.06 6.92 -11.26
N GLU A 115 2.34 6.38 -10.07
CA GLU A 115 3.12 5.16 -9.94
C GLU A 115 2.33 3.93 -10.39
N LEU A 116 1.06 3.82 -10.01
CA LEU A 116 0.19 2.70 -10.40
C LEU A 116 -0.06 2.65 -11.91
N MET A 117 -0.19 3.81 -12.56
CA MET A 117 -0.34 3.91 -14.02
C MET A 117 0.84 3.36 -14.82
N LYS A 118 2.00 3.08 -14.19
CA LYS A 118 3.14 2.42 -14.86
C LYS A 118 2.97 0.91 -14.97
N TRP A 119 1.99 0.36 -14.26
CA TRP A 119 1.72 -1.09 -14.15
C TRP A 119 0.38 -1.49 -14.75
N LEU A 120 -0.38 -0.52 -15.26
CA LEU A 120 -1.59 -0.69 -16.07
C LEU A 120 -1.26 -0.45 -17.54
#